data_AF-A0A1V3FKM6-F1
#
_entry.id   AF-A0A1V3FKM6-F1
#
_cell.length_a   1.000
_cell.length_b   1.000
_cell.length_c   1.000
_cell.angle_alpha   90.00
_cell.angle_beta   90.00
_cell.angle_gamma   90.00
#
_symmetry.space_group_name_H-M   'P 1'
#
loop_
_entity.id
_entity.type
_entity.pdbx_description
1 polymer ?
#
loop_
_entity_poly.entity_id
_entity_poly.type
_entity_poly.pdbx_seq_one_letter_code
_entity_poly.pdbx_strand_id
1 'polypeptide(L)'
;MLTLVLANASFVPPTISDGHLPEIFPWGAEYGTGFGKQMLLVLLSVVLITAFFAWAMRRPRLVPGKAQWLAESGYSFVRNDIAKDILGEKNFKQWVP
;
A
#
# COMPACT_ATOMS: atom_id res chain seq x y z
N MET A 1 5.21 49.38 -11.05
CA MET A 1 3.83 48.87 -10.80
C MET A 1 3.75 47.33 -10.82
N LEU A 2 4.83 46.60 -10.53
CA LEU A 2 4.85 45.12 -10.53
C LEU A 2 5.04 44.55 -9.11
N THR A 3 5.52 45.37 -8.18
CA THR A 3 5.87 45.00 -6.80
C THR A 3 4.66 44.93 -5.85
N LEU A 4 3.53 45.57 -6.18
CA LEU A 4 2.32 45.61 -5.34
C LEU A 4 1.41 44.38 -5.51
N VAL A 5 1.53 43.63 -6.61
CA VAL A 5 0.66 42.48 -6.91
C VAL A 5 1.06 41.24 -6.08
N LEU A 6 2.35 41.09 -5.76
CA LEU A 6 2.84 39.98 -4.92
C LEU A 6 2.56 40.18 -3.41
N ALA A 7 2.27 41.41 -2.97
CA ALA A 7 2.08 41.74 -1.57
C ALA A 7 0.65 41.44 -1.03
N ASN A 8 -0.32 41.20 -1.91
CA ASN A 8 -1.74 40.97 -1.55
C ASN A 8 -2.17 39.49 -1.63
N ALA A 9 -1.23 38.55 -1.81
CA ALA A 9 -1.56 37.13 -1.77
C ALA A 9 -1.66 36.65 -0.32
N SER A 10 -2.88 36.67 0.24
CA SER A 10 -3.19 36.04 1.52
C SER A 10 -2.84 34.55 1.47
N PHE A 11 -2.14 34.04 2.48
CA PHE A 11 -1.87 32.60 2.57
C PHE A 11 -3.19 31.84 2.70
N VAL A 12 -3.48 30.97 1.72
CA VAL A 12 -4.60 30.03 1.77
C VAL A 12 -4.03 28.68 2.19
N PRO A 13 -4.31 28.19 3.41
CA PRO A 13 -3.86 26.87 3.82
C PRO A 13 -4.54 25.80 2.97
N PRO A 14 -3.80 24.74 2.58
CA PRO A 14 -4.39 23.64 1.84
C PRO A 14 -5.46 22.94 2.68
N THR A 15 -6.58 22.63 2.07
CA THR A 15 -7.69 21.87 2.65
C THR A 15 -7.53 20.39 2.31
N ILE A 16 -8.22 19.50 3.04
CA ILE A 16 -8.21 18.04 2.78
C ILE A 16 -8.54 17.72 1.31
N SER A 17 -9.43 18.51 0.70
CA SER A 17 -9.79 18.43 -0.73
C SER A 17 -8.60 18.58 -1.68
N ASP A 18 -7.57 19.35 -1.30
CA ASP A 18 -6.39 19.62 -2.13
C ASP A 18 -5.44 18.43 -2.22
N GLY A 19 -5.62 17.43 -1.34
CA GLY A 19 -4.93 16.14 -1.42
C GLY A 19 -5.41 15.26 -2.57
N HIS A 20 -6.57 15.57 -3.16
CA HIS A 20 -7.15 14.80 -4.23
C HIS A 20 -6.75 15.37 -5.59
N LEU A 21 -5.57 14.96 -6.03
CA LEU A 21 -5.06 15.29 -7.35
C LEU A 21 -6.03 14.85 -8.46
N PRO A 22 -6.13 15.62 -9.57
CA PRO A 22 -6.91 15.22 -10.72
C PRO A 22 -6.47 13.85 -11.25
N GLU A 23 -7.40 13.13 -11.85
CA GLU A 23 -7.17 11.79 -12.37
C GLU A 23 -6.09 11.77 -13.46
N ILE A 24 -5.28 10.72 -13.49
CA ILE A 24 -4.17 10.57 -14.44
C ILE A 24 -4.73 10.23 -15.83
N PHE A 25 -5.72 9.32 -15.87
CA PHE A 25 -6.45 8.99 -17.09
C PHE A 25 -7.97 9.11 -16.85
N PRO A 26 -8.57 10.27 -17.19
CA PRO A 26 -10.02 10.46 -17.13
C PRO A 26 -10.65 9.77 -18.34
N TRP A 27 -11.03 8.50 -18.20
CA TRP A 27 -11.69 7.71 -19.25
C TRP A 27 -13.17 8.10 -19.45
N GLY A 28 -13.45 9.41 -19.51
CA GLY A 28 -14.83 9.93 -19.56
C GLY A 28 -15.64 9.67 -18.29
N ALA A 29 -14.97 9.38 -17.18
CA ALA A 29 -15.57 9.01 -15.91
C ALA A 29 -15.69 10.24 -14.98
N GLU A 30 -16.67 10.22 -14.08
CA GLU A 30 -16.87 11.25 -13.07
C GLU A 30 -15.69 11.27 -12.07
N TYR A 31 -15.40 12.44 -11.49
CA TYR A 31 -14.30 12.60 -10.53
C TYR A 31 -14.37 11.56 -9.40
N GLY A 32 -13.31 10.75 -9.27
CA GLY A 32 -13.23 9.67 -8.30
C GLY A 32 -13.60 8.28 -8.85
N THR A 33 -14.01 8.21 -10.12
CA THR A 33 -14.37 6.94 -10.79
C THR A 33 -13.40 6.54 -11.90
N GLY A 34 -12.47 7.41 -12.31
CA GLY A 34 -11.42 7.09 -13.27
C GLY A 34 -10.10 6.66 -12.63
N PHE A 35 -9.05 6.59 -13.46
CA PHE A 35 -7.73 6.11 -13.03
C PHE A 35 -6.95 7.22 -12.33
N GLY A 36 -7.10 7.30 -11.01
CA GLY A 36 -6.38 8.22 -10.14
C GLY A 36 -5.05 7.69 -9.62
N LYS A 37 -4.29 8.57 -8.95
CA LYS A 37 -3.05 8.23 -8.24
C LYS A 37 -3.25 7.09 -7.25
N GLN A 38 -4.36 7.10 -6.51
CA GLN A 38 -4.68 6.11 -5.48
C GLN A 38 -4.82 4.72 -6.10
N MET A 39 -5.54 4.60 -7.23
CA MET A 39 -5.68 3.35 -7.96
C MET A 39 -4.33 2.83 -8.45
N LEU A 40 -3.51 3.72 -9.06
CA LEU A 40 -2.16 3.37 -9.49
C LEU A 40 -1.29 2.84 -8.34
N LEU A 41 -1.31 3.52 -7.18
CA LEU A 41 -0.53 3.11 -6.01
C LEU A 41 -1.00 1.78 -5.44
N VAL A 42 -2.31 1.51 -5.41
CA VAL A 42 -2.86 0.22 -4.98
C VAL A 42 -2.41 -0.89 -5.93
N LEU A 43 -2.57 -0.71 -7.24
CA LEU A 43 -2.14 -1.70 -8.23
C LEU A 43 -0.63 -1.94 -8.18
N LEU A 44 0.16 -0.87 -8.09
CA LEU A 44 1.60 -0.96 -7.93
C LEU A 44 1.98 -1.73 -6.66
N SER A 45 1.28 -1.47 -5.54
CA SER A 45 1.51 -2.19 -4.29
C SER A 45 1.22 -3.68 -4.43
N VAL A 46 0.09 -4.05 -5.04
CA VAL A 46 -0.26 -5.46 -5.30
C VAL A 46 0.82 -6.12 -6.15
N VAL A 47 1.21 -5.49 -7.27
CA VAL A 47 2.25 -6.02 -8.16
C VAL A 47 3.58 -6.22 -7.43
N LEU A 48 4.02 -5.24 -6.64
CA LEU A 48 5.27 -5.31 -5.89
C LEU A 48 5.24 -6.42 -4.83
N ILE A 49 4.15 -6.51 -4.06
CA ILE A 49 3.99 -7.53 -3.01
C ILE A 49 3.98 -8.92 -3.66
N THR A 50 3.13 -9.15 -4.66
CA THR A 50 3.05 -10.44 -5.35
C THR A 50 4.38 -10.82 -6.01
N ALA A 51 5.04 -9.88 -6.70
CA ALA A 51 6.32 -10.14 -7.35
C ALA A 51 7.40 -10.49 -6.32
N PHE A 52 7.47 -9.78 -5.19
CA PHE A 52 8.41 -10.06 -4.11
C PHE A 52 8.20 -11.47 -3.54
N PHE A 53 6.97 -11.83 -3.16
CA PHE A 53 6.67 -13.13 -2.57
C PHE A 53 6.85 -14.28 -3.57
N ALA A 54 6.45 -14.08 -4.83
CA ALA A 54 6.70 -15.04 -5.89
C ALA A 54 8.21 -15.26 -6.10
N TRP A 55 9.01 -14.19 -6.08
CA TRP A 55 10.45 -14.28 -6.21
C TRP A 55 11.16 -14.88 -4.98
N ALA A 56 10.69 -14.57 -3.77
CA ALA A 56 11.26 -15.08 -2.53
C ALA A 56 11.00 -16.59 -2.36
N MET A 57 9.81 -17.06 -2.77
CA MET A 57 9.37 -18.45 -2.60
C MET A 57 9.61 -19.33 -3.84
N ARG A 58 10.14 -18.80 -4.95
CA ARG A 58 10.36 -19.56 -6.20
C ARG A 58 11.24 -20.80 -6.08
N ARG A 59 12.11 -20.88 -5.06
CA ARG A 59 13.04 -22.00 -4.84
C ARG A 59 13.17 -22.28 -3.34
N PRO A 60 12.20 -22.99 -2.73
CA PRO A 60 12.24 -23.30 -1.32
C PRO A 60 13.43 -24.21 -1.02
N ARG A 61 14.21 -23.86 0.00
CA ARG A 61 15.34 -24.65 0.48
C ARG A 61 15.10 -25.05 1.93
N LEU A 62 15.65 -26.19 2.33
CA LEU A 62 15.60 -26.67 3.73
C LEU A 62 16.33 -25.71 4.68
N VAL A 63 17.45 -25.12 4.24
CA VAL A 63 18.12 -24.03 4.95
C VAL A 63 17.75 -22.73 4.24
N PRO A 64 16.94 -21.86 4.88
CA PRO A 64 16.43 -20.66 4.22
C PRO A 64 17.57 -19.67 3.94
N GLY A 65 17.60 -19.13 2.73
CA GLY A 65 18.41 -17.95 2.42
C GLY A 65 17.76 -16.67 2.96
N LYS A 66 18.44 -15.52 2.85
CA LYS A 66 17.95 -14.24 3.40
C LYS A 66 16.52 -13.85 2.96
N ALA A 67 16.20 -13.99 1.68
CA ALA A 67 14.89 -13.62 1.14
C ALA A 67 13.78 -14.58 1.59
N GLN A 68 14.06 -15.88 1.63
CA GLN A 68 13.13 -16.90 2.13
C GLN A 68 12.90 -16.70 3.63
N TRP A 69 13.96 -16.47 4.41
CA TRP A 69 13.88 -16.16 5.83
C TRP A 69 12.97 -14.95 6.09
N LEU A 70 13.15 -13.84 5.36
CA LEU A 70 12.31 -12.66 5.53
C LEU A 70 10.83 -12.94 5.23
N ALA A 71 10.55 -13.68 4.15
CA ALA A 71 9.19 -14.05 3.78
C ALA A 71 8.54 -14.98 4.82
N GLU A 72 9.27 -15.99 5.29
CA GLU A 72 8.82 -16.93 6.33
C GLU A 72 8.61 -16.24 7.68
N SER A 73 9.51 -15.34 8.07
CA SER A 73 9.37 -14.53 9.28
C SER A 73 8.15 -13.62 9.20
N GLY A 74 7.90 -12.97 8.07
CA GLY A 74 6.69 -12.15 7.87
C GLY A 74 5.41 -12.97 8.00
N TYR A 75 5.36 -14.16 7.40
CA TYR A 75 4.22 -15.07 7.54
C TYR A 75 4.04 -15.55 8.99
N SER A 76 5.13 -15.97 9.65
CA SER A 76 5.11 -16.41 11.05
C SER A 76 4.64 -15.31 12.00
N PHE A 77 5.06 -14.06 11.77
CA PHE A 77 4.63 -12.91 12.55
C PHE A 77 3.11 -12.72 12.50
N VAL A 78 2.53 -12.70 11.29
CA VAL A 78 1.07 -12.55 11.15
C VAL A 78 0.33 -13.75 11.73
N ARG A 79 0.83 -14.97 11.50
CA ARG A 79 0.17 -16.20 11.95
C ARG A 79 0.23 -16.39 13.47
N ASN A 80 1.40 -16.24 14.06
CA ASN A 80 1.65 -16.57 15.46
C ASN A 80 1.50 -15.34 16.35
N ASP A 81 2.17 -14.24 16.03
CA ASP A 81 2.27 -13.11 16.95
C ASP A 81 1.04 -12.18 16.87
N ILE A 82 0.25 -12.28 15.79
CA ILE A 82 -1.02 -11.55 15.63
C ILE A 82 -2.20 -12.50 15.74
N ALA A 83 -2.36 -13.43 14.80
CA ALA A 83 -3.60 -14.19 14.71
C ALA A 83 -3.76 -15.17 15.88
N LYS A 84 -2.70 -15.93 16.24
CA LYS A 84 -2.77 -16.87 17.37
C LYS A 84 -2.94 -16.13 18.70
N ASP A 85 -2.26 -15.01 18.90
CA ASP A 85 -2.33 -14.23 20.14
C ASP A 85 -3.70 -13.54 20.33
N ILE A 86 -4.30 -13.02 19.25
CA ILE A 86 -5.60 -12.33 19.32
C ILE A 86 -6.78 -13.32 19.35
N LEU A 87 -6.75 -14.36 18.52
CA LEU A 87 -7.89 -15.28 18.34
C LEU A 87 -7.80 -16.54 19.21
N GLY A 88 -6.64 -16.80 19.81
CA GLY A 88 -6.38 -17.97 20.64
C GLY A 88 -6.06 -19.24 19.84
N GLU A 89 -5.34 -20.17 20.48
CA GLU A 89 -4.71 -21.33 19.80
C GLU A 89 -5.68 -22.29 19.11
N LYS A 90 -6.93 -22.37 19.58
CA LYS A 90 -7.88 -23.40 19.14
C LYS A 90 -8.52 -23.09 17.79
N ASN A 91 -8.79 -21.80 17.49
CA ASN A 91 -9.67 -21.41 16.37
C ASN A 91 -9.01 -20.47 15.35
N PHE A 92 -7.76 -20.06 15.53
CA PHE A 92 -7.13 -19.05 14.65
C PHE A 92 -6.76 -19.57 13.25
N LYS A 93 -6.49 -20.88 13.10
CA LYS A 93 -5.96 -21.46 11.84
C LYS A 93 -6.86 -21.23 10.61
N GLN A 94 -8.17 -21.11 10.79
CA GLN A 94 -9.12 -20.87 9.70
C GLN A 94 -9.10 -19.41 9.20
N TRP A 95 -8.51 -18.49 9.97
CA TRP A 95 -8.49 -17.05 9.72
C TRP A 95 -7.13 -16.55 9.25
N VAL A 96 -6.16 -17.45 9.13
CA VAL A 96 -4.82 -17.15 8.62
C VAL A 96 -4.73 -17.69 7.19
N PRO A 97 -4.14 -16.91 6.25
CA PRO A 97 -3.92 -17.38 4.89
C PRO A 97 -2.94 -18.55 4.77
#